data_AF-A0AAU3VZV3-F1
#
_entry.id   AF-A0AAU3VZV3-F1
#
_cell.length_a   1.000
_cell.length_b   1.000
_cell.length_c   1.000
_cell.angle_alpha   90.00
_cell.angle_beta   90.00
_cell.angle_gamma   90.00
#
_symmetry.space_group_name_H-M   'P 1'
#
loop_
_entity.id
_entity.type
_entity.pdbx_description
1 polymer ?
#
loop_
_entity_poly.entity_id
_entity_poly.type
_entity_poly.pdbx_seq_one_letter_code
_entity_poly.pdbx_strand_id
1 'polypeptide(L)'
;MAMVKVLVDIRPSLVALPFHRAFTRPVVEIDGVEWPARWGTTEIPVDAGAHEIAVFFRYKGQRAARLGVGTDELMVHDAPGTPPRVTARLGPRNGSSFKVKSA
;
A
#
# COMPACT_ATOMS: atom_id res chain seq x y z
N MET A 1 2.21 -0.31 23.69
CA MET A 1 1.74 0.54 22.58
C MET A 1 0.50 -0.11 22.01
N ALA A 2 -0.53 0.66 21.70
CA ALA A 2 -1.77 0.10 21.16
C ALA A 2 -1.60 -0.15 19.66
N MET A 3 -2.02 -1.34 19.23
CA MET A 3 -1.95 -1.75 17.83
C MET A 3 -3.23 -1.29 17.11
N VAL A 4 -3.07 -0.41 16.13
CA VAL A 4 -4.17 0.16 15.33
C VAL A 4 -4.19 -0.49 13.95
N LYS A 5 -5.37 -0.88 13.47
CA LYS A 5 -5.53 -1.39 12.11
C LYS A 5 -5.59 -0.25 11.12
N VAL A 6 -4.65 -0.20 10.17
CA VAL A 6 -4.66 0.72 9.05
C VAL A 6 -5.25 0.03 7.83
N LEU A 7 -6.20 0.68 7.15
CA LEU A 7 -6.80 0.17 5.91
C LEU A 7 -6.07 0.77 4.70
N VAL A 8 -5.38 -0.06 3.93
CA VAL A 8 -4.67 0.36 2.72
C VAL A 8 -5.47 -0.08 1.49
N ASP A 9 -6.04 0.87 0.75
CA ASP A 9 -6.76 0.62 -0.51
C ASP A 9 -5.85 0.88 -1.71
N ILE A 10 -5.43 -0.21 -2.36
CA ILE A 10 -4.43 -0.23 -3.43
C ILE A 10 -5.12 -0.54 -4.74
N ARG A 11 -5.09 0.38 -5.70
CA ARG A 11 -5.73 0.19 -7.01
C ARG A 11 -4.80 0.55 -8.16
N PRO A 12 -4.78 -0.25 -9.23
CA PRO A 12 -4.17 0.18 -10.47
C PRO A 12 -5.12 1.11 -11.22
N SER A 13 -4.62 1.72 -12.30
CA SER A 13 -5.49 2.38 -13.28
C SER A 13 -6.51 1.37 -13.83
N LEU A 14 -7.71 1.85 -14.18
CA LEU A 14 -8.77 0.97 -14.70
C LEU A 14 -8.35 0.24 -15.99
N VAL A 15 -7.57 0.91 -16.84
CA VAL A 15 -7.06 0.35 -18.09
C VAL A 15 -6.10 -0.81 -17.82
N ALA A 16 -5.23 -0.70 -16.82
CA ALA A 16 -4.25 -1.73 -16.47
C ALA A 16 -4.77 -2.74 -15.42
N LEU A 17 -6.00 -2.58 -14.93
CA LEU A 17 -6.59 -3.40 -13.88
C LEU A 17 -6.57 -4.91 -14.15
N PRO A 18 -7.03 -5.43 -15.32
CA PRO A 18 -7.02 -6.87 -15.57
C PRO A 18 -5.60 -7.43 -15.57
N PHE A 19 -4.65 -6.73 -16.19
CA PHE A 19 -3.24 -7.10 -16.21
C PHE A 19 -2.67 -7.21 -14.79
N HIS A 20 -2.85 -6.17 -13.97
CA HIS A 20 -2.28 -6.15 -12.63
C HIS A 20 -2.87 -7.23 -11.73
N ARG A 21 -4.18 -7.50 -11.83
CA ARG A 21 -4.82 -8.61 -11.10
C ARG A 21 -4.29 -9.97 -11.53
N ALA A 22 -4.04 -10.15 -12.82
CA ALA A 22 -3.55 -11.41 -13.37
C ALA A 22 -2.07 -11.67 -13.05
N PHE A 23 -1.20 -10.66 -13.16
CA PHE A 23 0.25 -10.87 -13.20
C PHE A 23 1.03 -10.29 -12.03
N THR A 24 0.42 -9.43 -11.21
CA THR A 24 1.16 -8.72 -10.16
C THR A 24 0.49 -8.83 -8.79
N ARG A 25 1.26 -8.55 -7.74
CA ARG A 25 0.78 -8.40 -6.37
C ARG A 25 1.37 -7.13 -5.76
N PRO A 26 0.54 -6.28 -5.13
CA PRO A 26 1.06 -5.16 -4.38
C PRO A 26 1.70 -5.64 -3.08
N VAL A 27 2.61 -4.82 -2.57
CA VAL A 27 3.27 -4.95 -1.28
C VAL A 27 3.21 -3.58 -0.63
N VAL A 28 2.93 -3.58 0.66
CA VAL A 28 3.03 -2.38 1.50
C VAL A 28 4.23 -2.57 2.39
N GLU A 29 5.06 -1.55 2.53
CA GLU A 29 6.13 -1.51 3.50
C GLU A 29 5.84 -0.40 4.50
N ILE A 30 6.00 -0.70 5.78
CA ILE A 30 5.87 0.27 6.88
C ILE A 30 7.12 0.14 7.74
N ASP A 31 7.86 1.24 7.87
CA ASP A 31 9.13 1.32 8.62
C ASP A 31 10.12 0.19 8.23
N GLY A 32 10.21 -0.14 6.95
CA GLY A 32 11.08 -1.19 6.43
C GLY A 32 10.55 -2.61 6.56
N VAL A 33 9.35 -2.82 7.12
CA VAL A 33 8.70 -4.15 7.22
C VAL A 33 7.73 -4.34 6.06
N GLU A 34 7.98 -5.35 5.23
CA GLU A 34 7.11 -5.69 4.10
C GLU A 34 5.90 -6.54 4.50
N TRP A 35 4.71 -6.07 4.13
CA TRP A 35 3.42 -6.71 4.28
C TRP A 35 2.87 -7.14 2.92
N PRO A 36 2.58 -8.43 2.72
CA PRO A 36 1.88 -8.89 1.52
C PRO A 36 0.50 -8.24 1.40
N ALA A 37 0.20 -7.66 0.24
CA ALA A 37 -1.08 -7.01 0.00
C ALA A 37 -1.79 -7.59 -1.24
N ARG A 38 -3.04 -7.16 -1.43
CA ARG A 38 -3.84 -7.47 -2.62
C ARG A 38 -4.35 -6.19 -3.28
N TRP A 39 -4.65 -6.28 -4.57
CA TRP A 39 -5.39 -5.22 -5.25
C TRP A 39 -6.79 -5.08 -4.63
N GLY A 40 -7.10 -3.90 -4.12
CA GLY A 40 -8.24 -3.63 -3.24
C GLY A 40 -7.76 -3.24 -1.84
N THR A 41 -8.54 -3.58 -0.82
CA THR A 41 -8.24 -3.22 0.57
C THR A 41 -7.49 -4.33 1.29
N THR A 42 -6.44 -3.95 2.01
CA THR A 42 -5.66 -4.78 2.94
C THR A 42 -5.64 -4.09 4.30
N GLU A 43 -5.77 -4.86 5.38
CA GLU A 43 -5.63 -4.35 6.75
C GLU A 43 -4.21 -4.64 7.23
N ILE A 44 -3.52 -3.64 7.75
CA ILE A 44 -2.17 -3.78 8.29
C ILE A 44 -2.17 -3.24 9.71
N PRO A 45 -1.76 -4.05 10.69
CA PRO A 45 -1.71 -3.57 12.05
C PRO A 45 -0.39 -2.82 12.28
N VAL A 46 -0.49 -1.62 12.84
CA VAL A 46 0.62 -0.69 13.06
C VAL A 46 0.50 -0.11 14.46
N ASP A 47 1.61 0.19 15.12
CA ASP A 47 1.58 0.94 16.37
C ASP A 47 1.03 2.36 16.14
N ALA A 48 0.59 3.02 17.20
CA ALA A 48 0.28 4.44 17.12
C ALA A 48 1.59 5.27 17.05
N GLY A 49 1.64 6.26 16.17
CA GLY A 49 2.83 7.06 15.93
C GLY A 49 2.98 7.54 14.49
N ALA A 50 4.15 8.12 14.20
CA ALA A 50 4.56 8.48 12.84
C ALA A 50 5.26 7.28 12.19
N HIS A 51 4.88 6.97 10.96
CA HIS A 51 5.40 5.85 10.20
C HIS A 51 5.73 6.28 8.77
N GLU A 52 6.79 5.73 8.21
CA GLU A 52 7.04 5.82 6.76
C GLU A 52 6.30 4.68 6.07
N ILE A 53 5.46 4.99 5.09
CA ILE A 53 4.78 3.99 4.28
C ILE A 53 5.25 4.04 2.84
N ALA A 54 5.55 2.86 2.28
CA ALA A 54 5.78 2.68 0.86
C ALA A 54 4.80 1.66 0.28
N VAL A 55 4.32 1.90 -0.93
CA VAL A 55 3.52 0.95 -1.71
C VAL A 55 4.19 0.70 -3.03
N PHE A 56 4.33 -0.56 -3.39
CA PHE A 56 4.91 -1.00 -4.66
C PHE A 56 4.26 -2.31 -5.10
N PHE A 57 4.63 -2.81 -6.28
CA PHE A 57 4.16 -4.11 -6.74
C PHE A 57 5.31 -4.99 -7.24
N ARG A 58 5.00 -6.28 -7.32
CA ARG A 58 5.86 -7.33 -7.85
C ARG A 58 5.11 -8.14 -8.89
N TYR A 59 5.82 -8.64 -9.89
CA TYR A 59 5.28 -9.74 -10.69
C TYR A 59 5.13 -11.00 -9.83
N LYS A 60 4.06 -11.76 -10.06
CA LYS A 60 3.87 -13.05 -9.41
C LYS A 60 5.06 -13.96 -9.73
N GLY A 61 5.66 -14.56 -8.71
CA GLY A 61 6.87 -15.39 -8.83
C GLY A 61 8.18 -14.63 -8.64
N GLN A 62 8.18 -13.29 -8.71
CA GLN A 62 9.36 -12.48 -8.36
C GLN A 62 9.31 -12.06 -6.89
N ARG A 63 10.47 -12.09 -6.23
CA ARG A 63 10.60 -11.74 -4.79
C ARG A 63 11.32 -10.42 -4.53
N ALA A 64 12.26 -10.02 -5.38
CA ALA A 64 13.15 -8.89 -5.07
C ALA A 64 12.73 -7.55 -5.71
N ALA A 65 11.99 -7.57 -6.83
CA ALA A 65 11.66 -6.35 -7.55
C ALA A 65 10.80 -5.40 -6.69
N ARG A 66 11.04 -4.09 -6.80
CA ARG A 66 10.20 -3.04 -6.20
C ARG A 66 9.76 -2.11 -7.33
N LEU A 67 8.58 -2.35 -7.88
CA LEU A 67 8.09 -1.62 -9.06
C LEU A 67 7.03 -0.60 -8.67
N GLY A 68 7.09 0.56 -9.33
CA GLY A 68 6.13 1.63 -9.15
C GLY A 68 6.09 2.19 -7.72
N VAL A 69 7.23 2.19 -7.00
CA VAL A 69 7.29 2.65 -5.60
C VAL A 69 6.70 4.04 -5.46
N GLY A 70 5.77 4.18 -4.51
CA GLY A 70 5.28 5.46 -4.00
C GLY A 70 5.38 5.46 -2.49
N THR A 71 5.73 6.59 -1.91
CA THR A 71 5.92 6.76 -0.47
C THR A 71 5.07 7.90 0.06
N ASP A 72 4.77 7.86 1.36
CA ASP A 72 4.12 8.92 2.11
C ASP A 72 4.45 8.79 3.60
N GLU A 73 4.20 9.84 4.36
CA GLU A 73 4.21 9.76 5.83
C GLU A 73 2.80 9.39 6.32
N LEU A 74 2.72 8.49 7.29
CA LEU A 74 1.47 8.04 7.89
C LEU A 74 1.50 8.38 9.39
N MET A 75 0.57 9.22 9.83
CA MET A 75 0.34 9.47 11.25
C MET A 75 -0.82 8.60 11.74
N VAL A 76 -0.54 7.69 12.67
CA VAL A 76 -1.54 6.80 13.28
C VAL A 76 -1.86 7.29 14.68
N HIS A 77 -3.12 7.67 14.89
CA HIS A 77 -3.63 8.04 16.21
C HIS A 77 -4.36 6.88 16.87
N ASP A 78 -4.07 6.64 18.15
CA ASP A 78 -4.85 5.73 19.00
C ASP A 78 -6.14 6.42 19.45
N ALA A 79 -7.11 6.50 18.52
CA ALA A 79 -8.41 7.10 18.77
C ALA A 79 -9.52 6.07 18.54
N PRO A 80 -10.51 5.95 19.46
CA PRO A 80 -11.67 5.11 19.22
C PRO A 80 -12.48 5.68 18.05
N GLY A 81 -12.69 4.88 16.99
CA GLY A 81 -13.43 5.34 15.82
C GLY A 81 -13.12 4.58 14.53
N THR A 82 -13.12 5.33 13.41
CA THR A 82 -12.88 4.78 12.08
C THR A 82 -11.39 4.46 11.91
N PRO A 83 -11.03 3.25 11.43
CA PRO A 83 -9.63 2.91 11.15
C PRO A 83 -8.99 3.91 10.19
N PRO A 84 -7.74 4.36 10.43
CA PRO A 84 -7.02 5.23 9.50
C PRO A 84 -6.92 4.59 8.12
N ARG A 85 -6.96 5.42 7.07
CA ARG A 85 -7.02 4.96 5.67
C ARG A 85 -5.87 5.53 4.86
N VAL A 86 -5.19 4.64 4.14
CA VAL A 86 -4.21 5.00 3.13
C VAL A 86 -4.74 4.60 1.77
N THR A 87 -4.64 5.51 0.81
CA THR A 87 -4.98 5.22 -0.59
C THR A 87 -3.72 5.19 -1.43
N ALA A 88 -3.58 4.15 -2.24
CA ALA A 88 -2.49 4.01 -3.20
C ALA A 88 -3.05 3.80 -4.60
N ARG A 89 -2.66 4.67 -5.54
CA ARG A 89 -3.13 4.65 -6.94
C ARG A 89 -1.97 4.54 -7.91
N LEU A 90 -1.89 3.43 -8.65
CA LEU A 90 -0.90 3.27 -9.71
C LEU A 90 -1.36 4.00 -10.98
N GLY A 91 -0.44 4.75 -11.60
CA GLY A 91 -0.69 5.38 -12.88
C GLY A 91 -0.89 4.36 -14.03
N PRO A 92 -1.30 4.83 -15.23
CA PRO A 92 -1.62 3.96 -16.36
C PRO A 92 -0.40 3.45 -17.13
N ARG A 93 0.80 3.99 -16.91
CA ARG A 93 2.02 3.59 -17.63
C ARG A 93 2.79 2.56 -16.82
N ASN A 94 3.48 1.64 -17.50
CA ASN A 94 4.30 0.62 -16.83
C ASN A 94 5.39 1.19 -15.91
N GLY A 95 5.89 2.40 -16.21
CA GLY A 95 6.85 3.11 -15.36
C GLY A 95 6.23 4.05 -14.33
N SER A 96 4.90 4.08 -14.17
CA SER A 96 4.26 4.93 -13.18
C SER A 96 4.51 4.45 -11.76
N SER A 97 4.74 5.40 -10.85
CA SER A 97 4.73 5.19 -9.40
C SER A 97 3.31 5.25 -8.82
N PHE A 98 3.14 4.67 -7.64
CA PHE A 98 1.95 4.87 -6.82
C PHE A 98 1.88 6.32 -6.33
N LYS A 99 0.70 6.92 -6.44
CA LYS A 99 0.34 8.09 -5.64
C LYS A 99 -0.23 7.58 -4.32
N VAL A 100 0.52 7.75 -3.23
CA VAL A 100 0.11 7.39 -1.87
C VAL A 100 -0.43 8.64 -1.17
N LYS A 101 -1.51 8.46 -0.42
CA LYS A 101 -2.11 9.49 0.43
C LYS A 101 -2.61 8.85 1.72
N SER A 102 -2.05 9.26 2.85
CA SER A 102 -2.61 9.08 4.19
C SER A 102 -3.70 10.14 4.44
N ALA A 103 -4.78 9.75 5.12
CA ALA A 103 -5.89 10.63 5.51
C ALA A 103 -6.01 10.68 7.03
#